data_AF-A0A3E0UDF4-F1
#
_entry.id   AF-A0A3E0UDF4-F1
#
_cell.length_a   1.000
_cell.length_b   1.000
_cell.length_c   1.000
_cell.angle_alpha   90.00
_cell.angle_beta   90.00
_cell.angle_gamma   90.00
#
_symmetry.space_group_name_H-M   'P 1'
#
loop_
_entity.id
_entity.type
_entity.pdbx_description
1 polymer ?
#
loop_
_entity_poly.entity_id
_entity_poly.type
_entity_poly.pdbx_seq_one_letter_code
_entity_poly.pdbx_strand_id
1 'polypeptide(L)'
;MYGGSLNYKNEDNLEAVFAYKRENHFYIDKVNIDLNSLIISSNTNILDSPLELYRPIIFESHDRTLLMFNEAAYWINYFDWQASQTIIKLE
;
A
#
# COMPACT_ATOMS: atom_id res chain seq x y z
N MET A 1 -7.20 -7.13 -8.96
CA MET A 1 -6.00 -7.79 -8.41
C MET A 1 -5.39 -6.83 -7.41
N TYR A 2 -5.44 -7.16 -6.12
CA TYR A 2 -4.84 -6.30 -5.10
C TYR A 2 -3.32 -6.43 -5.21
N GLY A 3 -2.66 -5.30 -5.42
CA GLY A 3 -1.24 -5.25 -5.72
C GLY A 3 -0.38 -5.12 -4.47
N GLY A 4 0.90 -5.39 -4.62
CA GLY A 4 1.92 -5.04 -3.65
C GLY A 4 3.07 -4.29 -4.32
N SER A 5 3.83 -3.59 -3.51
CA SER A 5 5.08 -2.94 -3.88
C SER A 5 6.13 -3.30 -2.83
N LEU A 6 7.32 -3.60 -3.32
CA LEU A 6 8.48 -4.02 -2.54
C LEU A 6 9.55 -2.93 -2.65
N ASN A 7 10.20 -2.65 -1.53
CA ASN A 7 11.27 -1.68 -1.45
C ASN A 7 12.42 -2.24 -0.59
N TYR A 8 13.57 -2.49 -1.20
CA TYR A 8 14.75 -2.95 -0.49
C TYR A 8 15.39 -1.78 0.24
N LYS A 9 15.34 -1.77 1.57
CA LYS A 9 15.95 -0.71 2.39
C LYS A 9 17.45 -0.90 2.50
N ASN A 10 17.89 -2.15 2.62
CA ASN A 10 19.28 -2.58 2.61
C ASN A 10 19.36 -4.09 2.31
N GLU A 11 20.55 -4.68 2.43
CA GLU A 11 20.80 -6.11 2.19
C GLU A 11 20.03 -7.03 3.16
N ASP A 12 19.67 -6.52 4.34
CA ASP A 12 19.06 -7.29 5.43
C ASP A 12 17.56 -7.02 5.60
N ASN A 13 17.02 -5.95 4.99
CA ASN A 13 15.67 -5.46 5.26
C ASN A 13 14.90 -5.14 3.99
N LEU A 14 13.72 -5.76 3.90
CA LEU A 14 12.73 -5.53 2.86
C LEU A 14 11.49 -4.87 3.46
N GLU A 15 11.10 -3.73 2.92
CA GLU A 15 9.79 -3.13 3.18
C GLU A 15 8.82 -3.59 2.08
N ALA A 16 7.66 -4.11 2.47
CA ALA A 16 6.59 -4.47 1.56
C ALA A 16 5.32 -3.73 1.95
N VAL A 17 4.67 -3.12 0.97
CA VAL A 17 3.34 -2.54 1.12
C VAL A 17 2.38 -3.30 0.21
N PHE A 18 1.28 -3.76 0.75
CA PHE A 18 0.28 -4.50 -0.02
C PHE A 18 -1.13 -4.06 0.36
N ALA A 19 -1.99 -4.03 -0.67
CA ALA A 19 -3.40 -3.81 -0.48
C ALA A 19 -4.11 -5.16 -0.33
N TYR A 20 -5.14 -5.21 0.50
CA TYR A 20 -6.03 -6.37 0.61
C TYR A 20 -7.43 -5.94 1.01
N LYS A 21 -8.40 -6.83 0.79
CA LYS A 21 -9.78 -6.65 1.22
C LYS A 21 -10.09 -7.61 2.37
N ARG A 22 -10.69 -7.11 3.44
CA ARG A 22 -11.25 -7.92 4.52
C ARG A 22 -12.67 -7.42 4.79
N GLU A 23 -13.64 -8.33 4.69
CA GLU A 23 -15.07 -7.99 4.75
C GLU A 23 -15.43 -6.93 3.68
N ASN A 24 -15.98 -5.78 4.08
CA ASN A 24 -16.37 -4.70 3.18
C ASN A 24 -15.37 -3.54 3.15
N HIS A 25 -14.18 -3.72 3.72
CA HIS A 25 -13.15 -2.70 3.81
C HIS A 25 -11.88 -3.13 3.08
N PHE A 26 -11.17 -2.14 2.57
CA PHE A 26 -9.89 -2.28 1.91
C PHE A 26 -8.82 -1.66 2.78
N TYR A 27 -7.69 -2.35 2.85
CA TYR A 27 -6.60 -2.02 3.74
C TYR A 27 -5.31 -1.91 2.94
N ILE A 28 -4.42 -1.03 3.41
CA ILE A 28 -3.01 -1.05 3.02
C ILE A 28 -2.21 -1.33 4.28
N ASP A 29 -1.46 -2.42 4.27
CA ASP A 29 -0.50 -2.72 5.33
C ASP A 29 0.93 -2.57 4.82
N LYS A 30 1.79 -2.09 5.72
CA LYS A 30 3.24 -2.03 5.57
C LYS A 30 3.86 -3.06 6.49
N VAL A 31 4.62 -3.99 5.91
CA VAL A 31 5.42 -4.96 6.67
C VAL A 31 6.90 -4.74 6.40
N ASN A 32 7.70 -4.82 7.47
CA ASN A 32 9.15 -4.94 7.33
C ASN A 32 9.54 -6.39 7.57
N ILE A 33 10.37 -6.92 6.68
CA ILE A 33 10.83 -8.30 6.68
C ILE A 33 12.34 -8.27 6.84
N ASP A 34 12.82 -8.95 7.89
CA ASP A 34 14.24 -9.25 8.04
C ASP A 34 14.57 -10.40 7.09
N LEU A 35 15.45 -10.15 6.12
CA LEU A 35 15.77 -11.08 5.04
C LEU A 35 16.67 -12.23 5.49
N ASN A 36 17.43 -12.07 6.57
CA ASN A 36 18.30 -13.10 7.12
C ASN A 36 17.51 -14.18 7.87
N SER A 37 16.50 -13.75 8.62
CA SER A 37 15.63 -14.62 9.43
C SER A 37 14.32 -14.99 8.74
N LEU A 38 13.93 -14.26 7.68
CA LEU A 38 12.64 -14.36 7.00
C LEU A 38 11.44 -14.12 7.92
N ILE A 39 11.63 -13.30 8.95
CA ILE A 39 10.60 -12.94 9.94
C ILE A 39 10.06 -11.54 9.65
N ILE A 40 8.75 -11.35 9.83
CA ILE A 40 8.13 -10.03 9.83
C ILE A 40 8.55 -9.31 11.12
N SER A 41 9.42 -8.31 11.00
CA SER A 41 9.92 -7.53 12.13
C SER A 41 8.92 -6.48 12.62
N SER A 42 8.04 -6.01 11.72
CA SER A 42 6.91 -5.13 12.08
C SER A 42 5.80 -5.20 11.03
N ASN A 43 4.57 -4.92 11.47
CA ASN A 43 3.40 -4.74 10.62
C ASN A 43 2.63 -3.49 11.08
N THR A 44 2.35 -2.58 10.16
CA THR A 44 1.62 -1.34 10.41
C THR A 44 0.48 -1.21 9.40
N ASN A 45 -0.74 -0.98 9.88
CA ASN A 45 -1.84 -0.58 9.01
C ASN A 45 -1.68 0.90 8.64
N ILE A 46 -1.60 1.16 7.33
CA ILE A 46 -1.41 2.48 6.75
C ILE A 46 -2.75 3.12 6.38
N LEU A 47 -3.70 2.30 5.93
CA LEU A 47 -5.02 2.73 5.50
C LEU A 47 -6.08 1.68 5.84
N ASP A 48 -7.25 2.17 6.23
CA ASP A 48 -8.53 1.46 6.27
C ASP A 48 -9.56 2.32 5.52
N SER A 49 -10.11 1.80 4.43
CA SER A 49 -11.02 2.54 3.56
C SER A 49 -12.21 1.68 3.12
N PRO A 50 -13.42 2.24 3.06
CA PRO A 50 -14.56 1.58 2.43
C PRO A 50 -14.48 1.62 0.88
N LEU A 51 -13.53 2.37 0.32
CA LEU A 51 -13.36 2.54 -1.13
C LEU A 51 -12.40 1.50 -1.71
N GLU A 52 -12.62 1.13 -2.96
CA GLU A 52 -11.79 0.14 -3.63
C GLU A 52 -10.38 0.68 -3.86
N LEU A 53 -9.38 -0.12 -3.48
CA LEU A 53 -7.98 0.24 -3.61
C LEU A 53 -7.34 -0.35 -4.86
N TYR A 54 -6.62 0.50 -5.59
CA TYR A 54 -5.79 0.08 -6.71
C TYR A 54 -4.30 0.20 -6.37
N ARG A 55 -3.59 -0.89 -6.68
CA ARG A 55 -2.14 -1.11 -6.66
C ARG A 55 -1.33 -0.02 -5.92
N PRO A 56 -0.96 -0.26 -4.64
CA PRO A 56 0.01 0.59 -3.97
C PRO A 56 1.36 0.55 -4.69
N ILE A 57 2.03 1.69 -4.78
CA ILE A 57 3.37 1.85 -5.35
C ILE A 57 4.23 2.63 -4.38
N ILE A 58 5.31 2.00 -3.90
CA ILE A 58 6.37 2.66 -3.16
C ILE A 58 7.35 3.27 -4.17
N PHE A 59 7.80 4.49 -3.90
CA PHE A 59 8.85 5.13 -4.66
C PHE A 59 9.65 6.09 -3.77
N GLU A 60 10.92 6.28 -4.12
CA GLU A 60 11.80 7.22 -3.44
C GLU A 60 11.74 8.58 -4.14
N SER A 61 11.61 9.65 -3.35
CA SER A 61 11.73 11.03 -3.82
C SER A 61 12.62 11.83 -2.87
N HIS A 62 13.80 12.22 -3.36
CA HIS A 62 14.86 12.79 -2.52
C HIS A 62 15.19 11.82 -1.37
N ASP A 63 15.05 12.29 -0.13
CA ASP A 63 15.32 11.51 1.10
C ASP A 63 14.03 10.98 1.76
N ARG A 64 12.99 10.72 0.96
CA ARG A 64 11.69 10.28 1.44
C ARG A 64 11.19 9.09 0.65
N THR A 65 10.82 8.03 1.37
CA THR A 65 9.99 6.97 0.83
C THR A 65 8.53 7.45 0.82
N LEU A 66 7.91 7.39 -0.35
CA LEU A 66 6.51 7.76 -0.55
C LEU A 66 5.71 6.55 -1.00
N LEU A 67 4.43 6.53 -0.60
CA LEU A 67 3.43 5.59 -1.07
C LEU A 67 2.39 6.35 -1.88
N MET A 68 2.16 5.87 -3.10
CA MET A 68 1.04 6.30 -3.94
C MET A 68 0.04 5.17 -4.10
N PHE A 69 -1.25 5.49 -3.97
CA PHE A 69 -2.36 4.56 -4.20
C PHE A 69 -3.57 5.33 -4.72
N ASN A 70 -4.51 4.60 -5.31
CA ASN A 70 -5.78 5.17 -5.74
C ASN A 70 -6.94 4.55 -4.96
N GLU A 71 -7.87 5.40 -4.51
CA GLU A 71 -9.16 5.02 -3.96
C GLU A 71 -10.24 5.30 -5.00
N ALA A 72 -11.16 4.37 -5.24
CA ALA A 72 -12.31 4.61 -6.11
C ALA A 72 -13.62 4.18 -5.45
N ALA A 73 -14.67 4.96 -5.72
CA ALA A 73 -16.04 4.54 -5.42
C ALA A 73 -16.43 3.35 -6.31
N TYR A 74 -17.19 2.41 -5.72
CA TYR A 74 -17.64 1.22 -6.43
C TYR A 74 -18.47 1.59 -7.67
N TRP A 75 -18.32 0.79 -8.72
CA TRP A 75 -18.87 1.08 -10.04
C TRP A 75 -20.37 0.81 -10.04
N ILE A 76 -21.18 1.85 -9.83
CA ILE A 76 -22.62 1.74 -10.09
C ILE A 76 -22.89 1.99 -11.59
N ASN A 77 -22.11 2.89 -12.22
CA ASN A 77 -22.26 3.37 -13.59
C ASN A 77 -20.99 4.14 -14.03
N TYR A 78 -20.62 4.03 -15.31
CA TYR A 78 -19.37 4.63 -15.84
C TYR A 78 -19.31 6.16 -15.71
N PHE A 79 -20.47 6.83 -15.69
CA PHE A 79 -20.56 8.30 -15.63
C PHE A 79 -20.26 8.88 -14.24
N ASP A 80 -20.42 8.09 -13.17
CA ASP A 80 -20.19 8.53 -11.80
C ASP A 80 -18.86 7.98 -11.23
N TRP A 81 -18.01 7.45 -12.10
CA TRP A 81 -16.71 6.95 -11.69
C TRP A 81 -15.81 8.10 -11.23
N GLN A 82 -15.37 8.02 -9.98
CA GLN A 82 -14.37 8.91 -9.41
C GLN A 82 -13.29 8.06 -8.74
N ALA A 83 -12.04 8.35 -9.11
CA ALA A 83 -10.87 7.84 -8.42
C ALA A 83 -10.02 9.01 -7.94
N SER A 84 -9.61 8.95 -6.68
CA SER A 84 -8.67 9.89 -6.08
C SER A 84 -7.32 9.23 -5.95
N GLN A 85 -6.27 9.89 -6.44
CA GLN A 85 -4.91 9.47 -6.19
C GLN A 85 -4.42 10.16 -4.91
N THR A 86 -3.93 9.35 -3.99
CA THR A 86 -3.38 9.80 -2.72
C THR A 86 -1.89 9.47 -2.67
N ILE A 87 -1.09 10.42 -2.20
CA ILE A 87 0.35 10.25 -1.96
C ILE A 87 0.62 10.58 -0.51
N ILE A 88 1.22 9.65 0.22
CA ILE A 88 1.62 9.83 1.62
C ILE A 88 3.10 9.53 1.80
N LYS A 89 3.70 10.12 2.83
CA LYS A 89 5.04 9.77 3.28
C LYS A 89 4.97 8.50 4.12
N LEU A 90 5.85 7.55 3.85
CA LEU A 90 6.10 6.43 4.75
C LEU A 90 7.18 6.88 5.75
N GLU A 91 6.83 6.87 7.04
CA GLU A 91 7.77 7.12 8.14
C GLU A 91 8.67 5.92 8.41
#